data_AF-A0A947WGJ8-F1
#
_entry.id   AF-A0A947WGJ8-F1
#
_cell.length_a   1.000
_cell.length_b   1.000
_cell.length_c   1.000
_cell.angle_alpha   90.00
_cell.angle_beta   90.00
_cell.angle_gamma   90.00
#
_symmetry.space_group_name_H-M   'P 1'
#
loop_
_entity.id
_entity.type
_entity.pdbx_description
1 polymer ?
#
loop_
_entity_poly.entity_id
_entity_poly.type
_entity_poly.pdbx_seq_one_letter_code
_entity_poly.pdbx_strand_id
1 'polypeptide(L)'
;MQLVDTHCHLDLGDYSNDLDEVLTRAKAAGVVRMIVPGISLESSKKAVALSETYGEVFAACGIHPHEADRIGGGDLAELRELAMNSEKTVAIGEIGLDHYKKFSGEENQRKMLEELLQIASELDLPVIMHNREAGNALFDMLKHTGYHLKGVMHCFSGDIDMMQKTLDHGMYISFTGSITFKNAGAARDLARLVRPERLLLETDSPYMTPMPFRGKRNEPAYVKYLLDIYAEVYGLTVEDIARITTHNADELFCLGLEGKAAVTYAIRDSLYINLTNRCTNKCGFCVRQTSDYVKGHKLSSDTEPSSEEIINALGDIGKYKEIVFCGYGEPTLRFGIVKKVASYIKSKGGKVRVTTNGEGNLINGRDITPEMKGLVDRVAVSLNAPDEAAYTELCKPVFGDRAYGSILGFIKGCVDAGIEVEITCLDMIGDERVKGCREIAEKMGASFRMRHLGAEG
;
A
#
# COMPACT_ATOMS: atom_id res chain seq x y z
N MET A 1 12.89 -4.60 -10.21
CA MET A 1 11.97 -3.67 -9.54
C MET A 1 11.09 -3.03 -10.61
N GLN A 2 9.80 -2.85 -10.34
CA GLN A 2 8.85 -2.17 -11.22
C GLN A 2 8.42 -0.86 -10.55
N LEU A 3 8.20 0.19 -11.32
CA LEU A 3 7.77 1.51 -10.88
C LEU A 3 6.62 2.01 -11.75
N VAL A 4 5.75 2.81 -11.16
CA VAL A 4 4.70 3.55 -11.85
C VAL A 4 4.91 5.02 -11.58
N ASP A 5 4.91 5.84 -12.63
CA ASP A 5 4.80 7.29 -12.50
C ASP A 5 3.33 7.68 -12.70
N THR A 6 2.63 8.02 -11.60
CA THR A 6 1.19 8.26 -11.64
C THR A 6 0.81 9.64 -12.15
N HIS A 7 1.78 10.53 -12.41
CA HIS A 7 1.52 11.87 -12.91
C HIS A 7 2.72 12.42 -13.70
N CYS A 8 2.61 12.43 -15.03
CA CYS A 8 3.61 13.02 -15.91
C CYS A 8 2.97 13.62 -17.18
N HIS A 9 3.36 14.83 -17.57
CA HIS A 9 2.78 15.55 -18.70
C HIS A 9 3.60 15.34 -19.99
N LEU A 10 3.62 14.10 -20.49
CA LEU A 10 4.30 13.73 -21.74
C LEU A 10 3.63 14.35 -22.99
N ASP A 11 2.41 14.86 -22.84
CA ASP A 11 1.62 15.54 -23.88
C ASP A 11 2.08 16.99 -24.16
N LEU A 12 2.92 17.54 -23.29
CA LEU A 12 3.46 18.90 -23.44
C LEU A 12 4.57 18.98 -24.48
N GLY A 13 4.74 20.18 -25.05
CA GLY A 13 5.72 20.47 -26.10
C GLY A 13 7.17 20.23 -25.67
N ASP A 14 7.45 20.20 -24.37
CA ASP A 14 8.77 19.96 -23.78
C ASP A 14 9.44 18.66 -24.25
N TYR A 15 8.66 17.65 -24.65
CA TYR A 15 9.18 16.34 -25.08
C TYR A 15 9.07 16.08 -26.58
N SER A 16 8.60 17.04 -27.38
CA SER A 16 8.30 16.84 -28.80
C SER A 16 9.48 16.35 -29.65
N ASN A 17 10.72 16.58 -29.20
CA ASN A 17 11.93 16.21 -29.95
C ASN A 17 12.60 14.91 -29.48
N ASP A 18 12.24 14.37 -28.31
CA ASP A 18 12.97 13.27 -27.69
C ASP A 18 12.11 12.30 -26.85
N LEU A 19 10.79 12.27 -27.07
CA LEU A 19 9.85 11.43 -26.32
C LEU A 19 10.26 9.94 -26.31
N ASP A 20 10.64 9.37 -27.45
CA ASP A 20 11.09 7.96 -27.52
C ASP A 20 12.32 7.68 -26.64
N GLU A 21 13.24 8.64 -26.55
CA GLU A 21 14.41 8.53 -25.69
C GLU A 21 14.03 8.66 -24.21
N VAL A 22 13.09 9.54 -23.88
CA VAL A 22 12.51 9.68 -22.53
C VAL A 22 11.89 8.37 -22.07
N LEU A 23 11.05 7.75 -22.91
CA LEU A 23 10.41 6.46 -22.63
C LEU A 23 11.44 5.34 -22.47
N THR A 24 12.48 5.34 -23.31
CA THR A 24 13.61 4.40 -23.19
C THR A 24 14.33 4.54 -21.86
N ARG A 25 14.60 5.78 -21.40
CA ARG A 25 15.21 6.05 -20.09
C ARG A 25 14.28 5.65 -18.94
N ALA A 26 12.98 5.91 -19.06
CA ALA A 26 11.97 5.52 -18.07
C ALA A 26 11.95 3.99 -17.89
N LYS A 27 11.88 3.25 -19.00
CA LYS A 27 11.96 1.78 -18.99
C LYS A 27 13.26 1.26 -18.39
N ALA A 28 14.40 1.85 -18.73
CA ALA A 28 15.70 1.49 -18.16
C ALA A 28 15.79 1.78 -16.64
N ALA A 29 15.04 2.77 -16.15
CA ALA A 29 14.89 3.07 -14.72
C ALA A 29 13.90 2.14 -13.99
N GLY A 30 13.23 1.23 -14.70
CA GLY A 30 12.24 0.31 -14.15
C GLY A 30 10.80 0.86 -14.13
N VAL A 31 10.54 2.01 -14.76
CA VAL A 31 9.18 2.54 -14.94
C VAL A 31 8.46 1.69 -15.98
N VAL A 32 7.46 0.96 -15.54
CA VAL A 32 6.68 0.03 -16.38
C VAL A 32 5.35 0.61 -16.82
N ARG A 33 4.85 1.63 -16.12
CA ARG A 33 3.63 2.39 -16.45
C ARG A 33 3.79 3.87 -16.14
N MET A 34 3.15 4.70 -16.96
CA MET A 34 3.10 6.16 -16.82
C MET A 34 1.67 6.62 -17.05
N ILE A 35 1.15 7.52 -16.23
CA ILE A 35 -0.16 8.13 -16.41
C ILE A 35 0.03 9.58 -16.84
N VAL A 36 -0.59 9.95 -17.96
CA VAL A 36 -0.56 11.29 -18.54
C VAL A 36 -1.91 11.97 -18.31
N PRO A 37 -2.01 12.91 -17.34
CA PRO A 37 -3.24 13.64 -17.11
C PRO A 37 -3.37 14.84 -18.05
N GLY A 38 -4.49 14.89 -18.76
CA GLY A 38 -4.84 16.02 -19.60
C GLY A 38 -5.17 17.26 -18.77
N ILE A 39 -4.71 18.43 -19.21
CA ILE A 39 -4.97 19.73 -18.55
C ILE A 39 -5.98 20.59 -19.30
N SER A 40 -6.43 20.13 -20.47
CA SER A 40 -7.46 20.72 -21.31
C SER A 40 -8.05 19.62 -22.21
N LEU A 41 -9.11 19.90 -22.96
CA LEU A 41 -9.64 18.94 -23.93
C LEU A 41 -8.58 18.52 -24.97
N GLU A 42 -7.82 19.47 -25.51
CA GLU A 42 -6.78 19.19 -26.52
C GLU A 42 -5.60 18.43 -25.92
N SER A 43 -5.20 18.73 -24.69
CA SER A 43 -4.19 17.97 -23.96
C SER A 43 -4.67 16.55 -23.63
N SER A 44 -5.95 16.39 -23.25
CA SER A 44 -6.57 15.08 -23.02
C SER A 44 -6.59 14.21 -24.30
N LYS A 45 -6.92 14.79 -25.45
CA LYS A 45 -6.85 14.08 -26.75
C LYS A 45 -5.43 13.57 -27.04
N LYS A 46 -4.41 14.39 -26.75
CA LYS A 46 -3.01 13.98 -26.89
C LYS A 46 -2.64 12.88 -25.90
N ALA A 47 -3.07 12.97 -24.65
CA ALA A 47 -2.83 11.94 -23.65
C ALA A 47 -3.41 10.58 -24.09
N VAL A 48 -4.63 10.57 -24.62
CA VAL A 48 -5.25 9.36 -25.18
C VAL A 48 -4.47 8.86 -26.41
N ALA A 49 -4.09 9.72 -27.34
CA ALA A 49 -3.29 9.30 -28.50
C ALA A 49 -1.93 8.71 -28.09
N LEU A 50 -1.29 9.26 -27.04
CA LEU A 50 -0.07 8.72 -26.47
C LEU A 50 -0.29 7.33 -25.86
N SER A 51 -1.38 7.15 -25.11
CA SER A 51 -1.70 5.86 -24.51
C SER A 51 -1.99 4.77 -25.55
N GLU A 52 -2.63 5.13 -26.67
CA GLU A 52 -2.86 4.22 -27.79
C GLU A 52 -1.57 3.85 -28.53
N THR A 53 -0.60 4.77 -28.59
CA THR A 53 0.68 4.57 -29.27
C THR A 53 1.66 3.74 -28.43
N TYR A 54 1.75 4.01 -27.12
CA TYR A 54 2.74 3.40 -26.23
C TYR A 54 2.08 2.46 -25.21
N GLY A 55 2.51 1.20 -25.19
CA GLY A 55 1.93 0.14 -24.36
C GLY A 55 1.93 0.47 -22.86
N GLU A 56 2.97 1.15 -22.41
CA GLU A 56 3.25 1.55 -21.03
C GLU A 56 2.58 2.87 -20.61
N VAL A 57 1.98 3.62 -21.53
CA VAL A 57 1.32 4.90 -21.23
C VAL A 57 -0.19 4.68 -21.06
N PHE A 58 -0.74 5.32 -20.04
CA PHE A 58 -2.17 5.45 -19.76
C PHE A 58 -2.55 6.94 -19.72
N ALA A 59 -3.81 7.24 -19.98
CA ALA A 59 -4.33 8.60 -20.02
C ALA A 59 -5.27 8.87 -18.83
N ALA A 60 -5.30 10.12 -18.40
CA ALA A 60 -6.44 10.67 -17.68
C ALA A 60 -6.98 11.87 -18.46
N CYS A 61 -8.30 12.00 -18.52
CA CYS A 61 -8.96 13.08 -19.25
C CYS A 61 -9.44 14.15 -18.27
N GLY A 62 -9.02 15.39 -18.45
CA GLY A 62 -9.31 16.47 -17.51
C GLY A 62 -9.17 17.86 -18.10
N ILE A 63 -9.66 18.84 -17.34
CA ILE A 63 -9.46 20.26 -17.58
C ILE A 63 -8.97 20.87 -16.27
N HIS A 64 -7.75 21.40 -16.31
CA HIS A 64 -7.08 21.98 -15.15
C HIS A 64 -7.80 23.26 -14.70
N PRO A 65 -7.86 23.61 -13.40
CA PRO A 65 -8.51 24.83 -12.90
C PRO A 65 -8.08 26.12 -13.60
N HIS A 66 -6.88 26.15 -14.19
CA HIS A 66 -6.40 27.33 -14.94
C HIS A 66 -7.17 27.60 -16.23
N GLU A 67 -7.82 26.60 -16.81
CA GLU A 67 -8.54 26.69 -18.08
C GLU A 67 -10.07 26.89 -17.89
N ALA A 68 -10.56 26.99 -16.65
CA ALA A 68 -12.00 27.04 -16.36
C ALA A 68 -12.74 28.21 -17.03
N ASP A 69 -12.08 29.35 -17.25
CA ASP A 69 -12.67 30.50 -17.95
C ASP A 69 -12.71 30.35 -19.48
N ARG A 70 -12.05 29.33 -20.04
CA ARG A 70 -11.89 29.12 -21.49
C ARG A 70 -12.74 27.99 -22.04
N ILE A 71 -13.54 27.35 -21.19
CA ILE A 71 -14.33 26.19 -21.57
C ILE A 71 -15.43 26.55 -22.58
N GLY A 72 -15.48 25.81 -23.67
CA GLY A 72 -16.49 25.91 -24.71
C GLY A 72 -17.79 25.19 -24.36
N GLY A 73 -18.89 25.59 -25.00
CA GLY A 73 -20.18 24.90 -24.92
C GLY A 73 -20.14 23.57 -25.68
N GLY A 74 -19.54 22.54 -25.08
CA GLY A 74 -19.39 21.21 -25.68
C GLY A 74 -18.19 20.44 -25.14
N ASP A 75 -17.20 21.15 -24.59
CA ASP A 75 -15.92 20.55 -24.22
C ASP A 75 -16.05 19.42 -23.19
N LEU A 76 -16.94 19.57 -22.20
CA LEU A 76 -17.18 18.54 -21.17
C LEU A 76 -17.88 17.30 -21.74
N ALA A 77 -18.78 17.49 -22.70
CA ALA A 77 -19.44 16.37 -23.38
C ALA A 77 -18.43 15.60 -24.24
N GLU A 78 -17.58 16.31 -24.98
CA GLU A 78 -16.52 15.71 -25.79
C GLU A 78 -15.45 15.02 -24.92
N LEU A 79 -15.08 15.61 -23.77
CA LEU A 79 -14.18 15.00 -22.80
C LEU A 79 -14.76 13.70 -22.22
N ARG A 80 -16.06 13.69 -21.92
CA ARG A 80 -16.77 12.49 -21.46
C ARG A 80 -16.74 11.38 -22.53
N GLU A 81 -17.03 11.72 -23.79
CA GLU A 81 -16.95 10.76 -24.91
C GLU A 81 -15.52 10.24 -25.10
N LEU A 82 -14.52 11.12 -25.03
CA LEU A 82 -13.12 10.74 -25.12
C LEU A 82 -12.72 9.76 -24.01
N ALA A 83 -13.14 10.02 -22.77
CA ALA A 83 -12.85 9.13 -21.65
C ALA A 83 -13.52 7.76 -21.78
N MET A 84 -14.75 7.71 -22.32
CA MET A 84 -15.48 6.45 -22.55
C MET A 84 -14.90 5.59 -23.67
N ASN A 85 -14.32 6.22 -24.69
CA ASN A 85 -13.95 5.54 -25.93
C ASN A 85 -12.56 4.88 -25.88
N SER A 86 -11.81 5.01 -24.78
CA SER A 86 -10.48 4.39 -24.64
C SER A 86 -10.38 3.57 -23.36
N GLU A 87 -10.06 2.28 -23.50
CA GLU A 87 -9.78 1.38 -22.37
C GLU A 87 -8.52 1.79 -21.58
N LYS A 88 -7.69 2.67 -22.15
CA LYS A 88 -6.49 3.21 -21.51
C LYS A 88 -6.72 4.56 -20.83
N THR A 89 -7.94 5.08 -20.83
CA THR A 89 -8.31 6.19 -19.95
C THR A 89 -8.65 5.63 -18.58
N VAL A 90 -7.78 5.89 -17.60
CA VAL A 90 -7.85 5.26 -16.27
C VAL A 90 -8.31 6.21 -15.17
N ALA A 91 -8.51 7.49 -15.48
CA ALA A 91 -8.95 8.50 -14.51
C ALA A 91 -9.57 9.73 -15.20
N ILE A 92 -10.31 10.51 -14.40
CA ILE A 92 -10.65 11.90 -14.75
C ILE A 92 -9.68 12.83 -14.03
N GLY A 93 -8.89 13.56 -14.79
CA GLY A 93 -7.72 14.27 -14.26
C GLY A 93 -6.84 14.84 -15.37
N GLU A 94 -6.20 15.99 -15.18
CA GLU A 94 -6.07 16.74 -13.94
C GLU A 94 -7.23 17.72 -13.75
N ILE A 95 -7.89 17.63 -12.59
CA ILE A 95 -9.04 18.47 -12.22
C ILE A 95 -8.84 19.02 -10.81
N GLY A 96 -9.44 20.15 -10.45
CA GLY A 96 -9.35 20.63 -9.07
C GLY A 96 -9.51 22.13 -8.91
N LEU A 97 -8.90 22.70 -7.87
CA LEU A 97 -8.95 24.12 -7.54
C LEU A 97 -7.54 24.70 -7.33
N ASP A 98 -7.28 25.87 -7.92
CA ASP A 98 -6.06 26.66 -7.70
C ASP A 98 -6.43 28.12 -7.39
N HIS A 99 -6.35 28.49 -6.11
CA HIS A 99 -6.61 29.85 -5.63
C HIS A 99 -5.36 30.73 -5.58
N TYR A 100 -4.19 30.17 -5.92
CA TYR A 100 -2.91 30.86 -5.89
C TYR A 100 -2.62 31.58 -7.21
N LYS A 101 -2.74 30.90 -8.36
CA LYS A 101 -2.39 31.46 -9.67
C LYS A 101 -3.46 32.37 -10.26
N LYS A 102 -4.74 32.16 -9.88
CA LYS A 102 -5.90 32.99 -10.26
C LYS A 102 -6.03 33.25 -11.76
N PHE A 103 -5.69 32.26 -12.60
CA PHE A 103 -5.85 32.36 -14.06
C PHE A 103 -7.29 32.24 -14.53
N SER A 104 -8.14 31.60 -13.73
CA SER A 104 -9.59 31.53 -13.93
C SER A 104 -10.34 31.88 -12.65
N GLY A 105 -11.57 32.38 -12.77
CA GLY A 105 -12.40 32.76 -11.62
C GLY A 105 -12.78 31.56 -10.74
N GLU A 106 -12.72 31.73 -9.42
CA GLU A 106 -12.98 30.65 -8.43
C GLU A 106 -14.36 29.98 -8.65
N GLU A 107 -15.39 30.75 -8.98
CA GLU A 107 -16.73 30.20 -9.25
C GLU A 107 -16.79 29.35 -10.53
N ASN A 108 -16.01 29.70 -11.55
CA ASN A 108 -15.92 28.90 -12.78
C ASN A 108 -15.12 27.62 -12.53
N GLN A 109 -14.03 27.69 -11.76
CA GLN A 109 -13.30 26.50 -11.31
C GLN A 109 -14.24 25.55 -10.55
N ARG A 110 -15.04 26.08 -9.62
CA ARG A 110 -16.00 25.30 -8.82
C ARG A 110 -17.04 24.60 -9.70
N LYS A 111 -17.71 25.33 -10.61
CA LYS A 111 -18.72 24.75 -11.51
C LYS A 111 -18.13 23.67 -12.40
N MET A 112 -16.98 23.96 -13.03
CA MET A 112 -16.29 23.01 -13.88
C MET A 112 -15.90 21.74 -13.12
N LEU A 113 -15.37 21.90 -11.90
CA LEU A 113 -14.99 20.77 -11.07
C LEU A 113 -16.22 19.93 -10.66
N GLU A 114 -17.35 20.55 -10.32
CA GLU A 114 -18.59 19.85 -10.00
C GLU A 114 -19.06 18.96 -11.18
N GLU A 115 -19.01 19.46 -12.41
CA GLU A 115 -19.35 18.68 -13.62
C GLU A 115 -18.33 17.56 -13.91
N LEU A 116 -17.03 17.80 -13.72
CA LEU A 116 -16.00 16.79 -13.90
C LEU A 116 -16.07 15.67 -12.85
N LEU A 117 -16.42 16.01 -11.60
CA LEU A 117 -16.67 15.03 -10.55
C LEU A 117 -17.91 14.18 -10.85
N GLN A 118 -18.95 14.79 -11.41
CA GLN A 118 -20.10 14.04 -11.91
C GLN A 118 -19.69 13.06 -13.02
N ILE A 119 -18.88 13.49 -14.00
CA ILE A 119 -18.36 12.61 -15.06
C ILE A 119 -17.56 11.44 -14.45
N ALA A 120 -16.64 11.71 -13.52
CA ALA A 120 -15.86 10.67 -12.85
C ALA A 120 -16.74 9.64 -12.15
N SER A 121 -17.77 10.11 -11.44
CA SER A 121 -18.76 9.29 -10.74
C SER A 121 -19.60 8.44 -11.70
N GLU A 122 -20.09 9.02 -12.80
CA GLU A 122 -20.86 8.29 -13.82
C GLU A 122 -20.07 7.20 -14.53
N LEU A 123 -18.76 7.41 -14.70
CA LEU A 123 -17.86 6.47 -15.37
C LEU A 123 -17.17 5.48 -14.41
N ASP A 124 -17.40 5.60 -13.09
CA ASP A 124 -16.68 4.87 -12.03
C ASP A 124 -15.15 4.95 -12.19
N LEU A 125 -14.66 6.12 -12.63
CA LEU A 125 -13.23 6.38 -12.78
C LEU A 125 -12.70 7.16 -11.57
N PRO A 126 -11.47 6.84 -11.09
CA PRO A 126 -10.83 7.63 -10.06
C PRO A 126 -10.48 9.04 -10.56
N VAL A 127 -10.28 9.97 -9.61
CA VAL A 127 -9.86 11.34 -9.92
C VAL A 127 -8.38 11.59 -9.65
N ILE A 128 -7.73 12.40 -10.50
CA ILE A 128 -6.42 13.00 -10.21
C ILE A 128 -6.67 14.46 -9.83
N MET A 129 -6.63 14.73 -8.53
CA MET A 129 -7.07 15.98 -7.93
C MET A 129 -5.90 16.94 -7.72
N HIS A 130 -5.98 18.10 -8.34
CA HIS A 130 -5.14 19.26 -8.10
C HIS A 130 -5.71 20.08 -6.94
N ASN A 131 -4.84 20.50 -6.02
CA ASN A 131 -5.22 21.49 -5.03
C ASN A 131 -4.07 22.42 -4.70
N ARG A 132 -4.32 23.72 -4.82
CA ARG A 132 -3.37 24.75 -4.39
C ARG A 132 -4.06 25.89 -3.68
N GLU A 133 -3.76 26.04 -2.38
CA GLU A 133 -4.36 27.05 -1.48
C GLU A 133 -5.91 27.03 -1.46
N ALA A 134 -6.53 25.91 -1.83
CA ALA A 134 -7.98 25.77 -2.00
C ALA A 134 -8.59 24.62 -1.17
N GLY A 135 -7.84 24.05 -0.22
CA GLY A 135 -8.20 22.79 0.46
C GLY A 135 -9.56 22.82 1.15
N ASN A 136 -9.88 23.91 1.87
CA ASN A 136 -11.17 24.04 2.54
C ASN A 136 -12.32 24.07 1.53
N ALA A 137 -12.21 24.87 0.46
CA ALA A 137 -13.23 24.97 -0.58
C ALA A 137 -13.44 23.62 -1.30
N LEU A 138 -12.35 22.90 -1.57
CA LEU A 138 -12.39 21.58 -2.18
C LEU A 138 -13.15 20.58 -1.31
N PHE A 139 -12.77 20.42 -0.03
CA PHE A 139 -13.43 19.46 0.85
C PHE A 139 -14.87 19.84 1.20
N ASP A 140 -15.17 21.13 1.34
CA ASP A 140 -16.55 21.59 1.49
C ASP A 140 -17.37 21.17 0.27
N MET A 141 -16.89 21.40 -0.94
CA MET A 141 -17.57 20.97 -2.16
C MET A 141 -17.72 19.45 -2.23
N LEU A 142 -16.67 18.66 -1.98
CA LEU A 142 -16.74 17.19 -1.96
C LEU A 142 -17.82 16.68 -1.00
N LYS A 143 -17.93 17.28 0.18
CA LYS A 143 -18.98 16.96 1.16
C LYS A 143 -20.39 17.23 0.63
N HIS A 144 -20.60 18.30 -0.14
CA HIS A 144 -21.91 18.66 -0.69
C HIS A 144 -22.32 17.76 -1.86
N THR A 145 -21.37 17.32 -2.69
CA THR A 145 -21.68 16.44 -3.84
C THR A 145 -22.19 15.07 -3.42
N GLY A 146 -21.79 14.58 -2.24
CA GLY A 146 -22.15 13.25 -1.76
C GLY A 146 -21.51 12.09 -2.53
N TYR A 147 -20.61 12.37 -3.49
CA TYR A 147 -19.91 11.33 -4.23
C TYR A 147 -18.85 10.64 -3.35
N HIS A 148 -18.82 9.31 -3.43
CA HIS A 148 -17.73 8.51 -2.86
C HIS A 148 -16.64 8.35 -3.91
N LEU A 149 -15.75 9.32 -4.00
CA LEU A 149 -14.69 9.34 -5.01
C LEU A 149 -13.48 8.52 -4.56
N LYS A 150 -12.95 7.72 -5.50
CA LYS A 150 -11.59 7.19 -5.44
C LYS A 150 -10.68 8.18 -6.16
N GLY A 151 -9.44 8.31 -5.75
CA GLY A 151 -8.51 9.19 -6.45
C GLY A 151 -7.21 9.43 -5.71
N VAL A 152 -6.43 10.37 -6.22
CA VAL A 152 -5.19 10.84 -5.61
C VAL A 152 -5.23 12.36 -5.47
N MET A 153 -4.82 12.86 -4.31
CA MET A 153 -4.42 14.27 -4.18
C MET A 153 -2.98 14.35 -4.67
N HIS A 154 -2.81 14.77 -5.93
CA HIS A 154 -1.50 14.82 -6.55
C HIS A 154 -0.68 16.00 -6.03
N CYS A 155 0.65 15.88 -6.10
CA CYS A 155 1.61 16.89 -5.67
C CYS A 155 1.26 17.51 -4.31
N PHE A 156 1.02 16.66 -3.30
CA PHE A 156 0.48 17.08 -2.03
C PHE A 156 1.36 18.12 -1.34
N SER A 157 0.78 19.29 -1.07
CA SER A 157 1.43 20.40 -0.38
C SER A 157 0.57 20.97 0.78
N GLY A 158 -0.36 20.18 1.30
CA GLY A 158 -1.26 20.55 2.39
C GLY A 158 -0.68 20.34 3.78
N ASP A 159 -1.50 20.58 4.81
CA ASP A 159 -1.18 20.31 6.22
C ASP A 159 -1.75 18.97 6.69
N ILE A 160 -1.62 18.69 8.00
CA ILE A 160 -2.10 17.43 8.62
C ILE A 160 -3.62 17.30 8.50
N ASP A 161 -4.38 18.39 8.65
CA ASP A 161 -5.85 18.37 8.55
C ASP A 161 -6.29 18.02 7.13
N MET A 162 -5.67 18.63 6.12
CA MET A 162 -5.93 18.32 4.72
C MET A 162 -5.54 16.88 4.38
N MET A 163 -4.40 16.40 4.87
CA MET A 163 -3.96 15.01 4.70
C MET A 163 -4.99 14.04 5.30
N GLN A 164 -5.45 14.29 6.52
CA GLN A 164 -6.44 13.45 7.20
C GLN A 164 -7.75 13.40 6.41
N LYS A 165 -8.28 14.56 6.00
CA LYS A 165 -9.49 14.65 5.16
C LYS A 165 -9.34 13.88 3.85
N THR A 166 -8.17 13.99 3.20
CA THR A 166 -7.86 13.25 1.96
C THR A 166 -7.97 11.73 2.19
N LEU A 167 -7.33 11.24 3.25
CA LEU A 167 -7.31 9.82 3.60
C LEU A 167 -8.68 9.30 4.07
N ASP A 168 -9.43 10.11 4.82
CA ASP A 168 -10.78 9.78 5.30
C ASP A 168 -11.79 9.68 4.14
N HIS A 169 -11.58 10.44 3.07
CA HIS A 169 -12.30 10.29 1.80
C HIS A 169 -11.89 9.04 1.00
N GLY A 170 -10.87 8.30 1.46
CA GLY A 170 -10.39 7.09 0.80
C GLY A 170 -9.42 7.34 -0.36
N MET A 171 -8.96 8.58 -0.54
CA MET A 171 -8.00 8.95 -1.59
C MET A 171 -6.56 8.62 -1.20
N TYR A 172 -5.71 8.51 -2.22
CA TYR A 172 -4.26 8.39 -2.12
C TYR A 172 -3.60 9.76 -2.05
N ILE A 173 -2.34 9.78 -1.64
CA ILE A 173 -1.48 10.96 -1.60
C ILE A 173 -0.21 10.66 -2.37
N SER A 174 0.25 11.60 -3.18
CA SER A 174 1.57 11.56 -3.80
C SER A 174 2.35 12.84 -3.49
N PHE A 175 3.68 12.71 -3.52
CA PHE A 175 4.58 13.84 -3.46
C PHE A 175 5.51 13.76 -4.66
N THR A 176 5.87 14.92 -5.19
CA THR A 176 6.80 15.04 -6.32
C THR A 176 8.27 15.03 -5.87
N GLY A 177 9.19 15.24 -6.82
CA GLY A 177 10.62 15.36 -6.55
C GLY A 177 11.00 16.44 -5.53
N SER A 178 10.10 17.36 -5.19
CA SER A 178 10.30 18.34 -4.11
C SER A 178 10.58 17.71 -2.74
N ILE A 179 10.09 16.48 -2.47
CA ILE A 179 10.34 15.77 -1.21
C ILE A 179 11.83 15.45 -0.98
N THR A 180 12.60 15.40 -2.06
CA THR A 180 14.07 15.17 -2.04
C THR A 180 14.86 16.41 -1.63
N PHE A 181 14.22 17.58 -1.51
CA PHE A 181 14.93 18.82 -1.21
C PHE A 181 15.39 18.85 0.25
N LYS A 182 16.54 19.47 0.49
CA LYS A 182 17.12 19.57 1.85
C LYS A 182 16.16 20.21 2.85
N ASN A 183 15.38 21.20 2.42
CA ASN A 183 14.40 21.92 3.25
C ASN A 183 13.00 21.28 3.29
N ALA A 184 12.76 20.15 2.64
CA ALA A 184 11.46 19.48 2.61
C ALA A 184 11.18 18.63 3.87
N GLY A 185 11.67 19.06 5.05
CA GLY A 185 11.48 18.34 6.32
C GLY A 185 10.00 18.14 6.66
N ALA A 186 9.20 19.20 6.57
CA ALA A 186 7.76 19.14 6.85
C ALA A 186 7.01 18.16 5.93
N ALA A 187 7.37 18.08 4.64
CA ALA A 187 6.77 17.13 3.71
C ALA A 187 7.12 15.68 4.07
N ARG A 188 8.37 15.43 4.50
CA ARG A 188 8.79 14.09 4.97
C ARG A 188 8.13 13.71 6.30
N ASP A 189 7.93 14.68 7.19
CA ASP A 189 7.22 14.47 8.45
C ASP A 189 5.73 14.15 8.21
N LEU A 190 5.10 14.84 7.26
CA LEU A 190 3.74 14.51 6.80
C LEU A 190 3.67 13.13 6.14
N ALA A 191 4.59 12.81 5.23
CA ALA A 191 4.65 11.50 4.60
C ALA A 191 4.72 10.38 5.65
N ARG A 192 5.50 10.55 6.74
CA ARG A 192 5.58 9.57 7.83
C ARG A 192 4.22 9.24 8.48
N LEU A 193 3.26 10.17 8.44
CA LEU A 193 1.91 9.97 8.97
C LEU A 193 0.99 9.24 7.97
N VAL A 194 1.32 9.26 6.67
CA VAL A 194 0.58 8.55 5.63
C VAL A 194 1.00 7.08 5.64
N ARG A 195 0.04 6.16 5.65
CA ARG A 195 0.32 4.73 5.48
C ARG A 195 0.96 4.48 4.10
N PRO A 196 2.02 3.66 3.98
CA PRO A 196 2.63 3.34 2.69
C PRO A 196 1.63 2.86 1.64
N GLU A 197 0.58 2.14 2.04
CA GLU A 197 -0.51 1.61 1.18
C GLU A 197 -1.45 2.71 0.65
N ARG A 198 -1.24 3.97 1.05
CA ARG A 198 -1.96 5.15 0.54
C ARG A 198 -1.04 6.15 -0.15
N LEU A 199 0.21 5.76 -0.40
CA LEU A 199 1.16 6.57 -1.16
C LEU A 199 1.24 6.14 -2.63
N LEU A 200 1.41 7.12 -3.50
CA LEU A 200 1.77 6.93 -4.91
C LEU A 200 3.07 7.66 -5.23
N LEU A 201 3.75 7.20 -6.27
CA LEU A 201 4.95 7.81 -6.80
C LEU A 201 4.63 8.61 -8.06
N GLU A 202 5.14 9.83 -8.13
CA GLU A 202 4.96 10.68 -9.30
C GLU A 202 6.18 11.56 -9.55
N THR A 203 6.30 12.03 -10.79
CA THR A 203 7.29 13.05 -11.15
C THR A 203 6.72 14.45 -11.27
N ASP A 204 5.47 14.59 -11.74
CA ASP A 204 4.92 15.83 -12.28
C ASP A 204 5.80 16.41 -13.39
N SER A 205 6.47 15.53 -14.15
CA SER A 205 7.40 15.96 -15.19
C SER A 205 6.66 16.66 -16.34
N PRO A 206 7.20 17.74 -16.95
CA PRO A 206 8.60 18.21 -16.89
C PRO A 206 8.96 19.07 -15.67
N TYR A 207 8.01 19.30 -14.75
CA TYR A 207 8.19 20.11 -13.55
C TYR A 207 8.78 19.31 -12.38
N MET A 208 8.95 19.97 -11.23
CA MET A 208 9.25 19.34 -9.94
C MET A 208 10.47 18.41 -9.88
N THR A 209 11.50 18.71 -10.67
CA THR A 209 12.72 17.89 -10.81
C THR A 209 13.38 17.58 -9.45
N PRO A 210 13.58 16.30 -9.09
CA PRO A 210 14.20 15.92 -7.82
C PRO A 210 15.69 16.26 -7.77
N MET A 211 16.25 16.26 -6.56
CA MET A 211 17.70 16.20 -6.36
C MET A 211 18.23 14.84 -6.87
N PRO A 212 19.42 14.78 -7.48
CA PRO A 212 20.38 15.88 -7.72
C PRO A 212 20.17 16.69 -9.02
N PHE A 213 19.05 16.52 -9.72
CA PHE A 213 18.83 17.08 -11.07
C PHE A 213 18.13 18.45 -11.08
N ARG A 214 17.94 19.08 -9.92
CA ARG A 214 17.27 20.38 -9.78
C ARG A 214 17.81 21.39 -10.80
N GLY A 215 16.90 22.08 -11.49
CA GLY A 215 17.22 23.04 -12.55
C GLY A 215 17.35 22.44 -13.96
N LYS A 216 17.21 21.12 -14.11
CA LYS A 216 17.05 20.42 -15.40
C LYS A 216 15.59 20.05 -15.63
N ARG A 217 15.21 19.78 -16.88
CA ARG A 217 13.91 19.19 -17.24
C ARG A 217 13.73 17.86 -16.49
N ASN A 218 12.60 17.67 -15.84
CA ASN A 218 12.26 16.40 -15.22
C ASN A 218 11.85 15.37 -16.29
N GLU A 219 11.81 14.09 -15.94
CA GLU A 219 11.30 13.02 -16.80
C GLU A 219 10.88 11.82 -15.93
N PRO A 220 9.99 10.93 -16.42
CA PRO A 220 9.46 9.82 -15.62
C PRO A 220 10.52 8.92 -14.98
N ALA A 221 11.68 8.77 -15.63
CA ALA A 221 12.82 8.00 -15.11
C ALA A 221 13.33 8.50 -13.74
N TYR A 222 13.02 9.74 -13.36
CA TYR A 222 13.47 10.34 -12.12
C TYR A 222 12.60 9.99 -10.91
N VAL A 223 11.45 9.32 -11.12
CA VAL A 223 10.59 8.84 -10.03
C VAL A 223 11.35 7.94 -9.05
N LYS A 224 12.36 7.20 -9.53
CA LYS A 224 13.22 6.34 -8.71
C LYS A 224 13.96 7.08 -7.60
N TYR A 225 14.21 8.39 -7.73
CA TYR A 225 14.93 9.17 -6.72
C TYR A 225 14.08 9.45 -5.47
N LEU A 226 12.77 9.16 -5.51
CA LEU A 226 11.90 9.25 -4.34
C LEU A 226 12.02 7.99 -3.46
N LEU A 227 12.47 6.86 -4.01
CA LEU A 227 12.49 5.57 -3.30
C LEU A 227 13.35 5.60 -2.05
N ASP A 228 14.56 6.17 -2.13
CA ASP A 228 15.48 6.25 -0.98
C ASP A 228 14.88 7.09 0.16
N ILE A 229 14.19 8.18 -0.19
CA ILE A 229 13.51 9.04 0.79
C ILE A 229 12.41 8.27 1.51
N TYR A 230 11.55 7.58 0.77
CA TYR A 230 10.47 6.79 1.38
C TYR A 230 11.00 5.58 2.16
N ALA A 231 12.04 4.92 1.67
CA ALA A 231 12.69 3.81 2.37
C ALA A 231 13.19 4.26 3.76
N GLU A 232 13.82 5.43 3.83
CA GLU A 232 14.22 6.07 5.09
C GLU A 232 13.02 6.44 5.97
N VAL A 233 12.01 7.12 5.40
CA VAL A 233 10.82 7.58 6.14
C VAL A 233 10.08 6.42 6.82
N TYR A 234 9.98 5.28 6.15
CA TYR A 234 9.18 4.13 6.60
C TYR A 234 9.98 2.98 7.22
N GLY A 235 11.33 3.05 7.20
CA GLY A 235 12.17 1.93 7.62
C GLY A 235 11.90 0.67 6.78
N LEU A 236 11.79 0.85 5.47
CA LEU A 236 11.54 -0.19 4.48
C LEU A 236 12.70 -0.24 3.48
N THR A 237 12.78 -1.30 2.67
CA THR A 237 13.73 -1.34 1.55
C THR A 237 13.19 -0.55 0.36
N VAL A 238 14.06 -0.16 -0.57
CA VAL A 238 13.62 0.49 -1.82
C VAL A 238 12.73 -0.44 -2.64
N GLU A 239 13.00 -1.74 -2.61
CA GLU A 239 12.18 -2.78 -3.23
C GLU A 239 10.79 -2.87 -2.59
N ASP A 240 10.68 -2.71 -1.27
CA ASP A 240 9.40 -2.65 -0.58
C ASP A 240 8.59 -1.44 -1.02
N ILE A 241 9.18 -0.25 -1.01
CA ILE A 241 8.49 0.98 -1.44
C ILE A 241 8.01 0.85 -2.88
N ALA A 242 8.89 0.43 -3.80
CA ALA A 242 8.54 0.28 -5.20
C ALA A 242 7.38 -0.71 -5.39
N ARG A 243 7.40 -1.84 -4.68
CA ARG A 243 6.36 -2.86 -4.75
C ARG A 243 5.03 -2.39 -4.13
N ILE A 244 5.07 -1.75 -2.96
CA ILE A 244 3.89 -1.15 -2.31
C ILE A 244 3.25 -0.13 -3.24
N THR A 245 4.02 0.86 -3.70
CA THR A 245 3.49 1.98 -4.50
C THR A 245 3.06 1.55 -5.90
N THR A 246 3.71 0.56 -6.51
CA THR A 246 3.25 -0.05 -7.76
C THR A 246 1.91 -0.74 -7.59
N HIS A 247 1.75 -1.51 -6.51
CA HIS A 247 0.46 -2.14 -6.19
C HIS A 247 -0.62 -1.10 -5.92
N ASN A 248 -0.32 -0.06 -5.14
CA ASN A 248 -1.26 1.04 -4.87
C ASN A 248 -1.73 1.73 -6.17
N ALA A 249 -0.82 1.96 -7.12
CA ALA A 249 -1.15 2.54 -8.40
C ALA A 249 -2.04 1.62 -9.24
N ASP A 250 -1.75 0.32 -9.25
CA ASP A 250 -2.57 -0.68 -9.93
C ASP A 250 -3.96 -0.83 -9.30
N GLU A 251 -4.06 -0.80 -7.97
CA GLU A 251 -5.34 -0.85 -7.24
C GLU A 251 -6.20 0.39 -7.51
N LEU A 252 -5.58 1.57 -7.65
CA LEU A 252 -6.32 2.80 -7.93
C LEU A 252 -6.75 2.88 -9.40
N PHE A 253 -5.85 2.58 -10.33
CA PHE A 253 -6.01 2.88 -11.76
C PHE A 253 -6.17 1.65 -12.67
N CYS A 254 -6.18 0.44 -12.12
CA CYS A 254 -6.36 -0.82 -12.88
C CYS A 254 -5.35 -0.97 -14.05
N LEU A 255 -4.06 -0.82 -13.77
CA LEU A 255 -2.98 -0.74 -14.77
C LEU A 255 -2.53 -2.09 -15.36
N GLY A 256 -3.16 -3.18 -14.94
CA GLY A 256 -2.89 -4.54 -15.39
C GLY A 256 -1.56 -5.08 -14.87
N LEU A 257 -1.19 -4.74 -13.63
CA LEU A 257 0.05 -5.19 -12.99
C LEU A 257 -0.16 -6.32 -11.97
N GLU A 258 -1.37 -6.89 -11.90
CA GLU A 258 -1.72 -7.96 -10.96
C GLU A 258 -0.69 -9.10 -10.87
N GLY A 259 -0.29 -9.40 -9.63
CA GLY A 259 0.65 -10.46 -9.30
C GLY A 259 0.00 -11.83 -9.14
N LYS A 260 0.84 -12.87 -9.14
CA LYS A 260 0.44 -14.20 -8.65
C LYS A 260 0.60 -14.28 -7.14
N ALA A 261 -0.16 -15.16 -6.51
CA ALA A 261 -0.03 -15.44 -5.09
C ALA A 261 1.40 -15.87 -4.75
N ALA A 262 2.02 -15.20 -3.79
CA ALA A 262 3.38 -15.49 -3.37
C ALA A 262 3.40 -16.72 -2.45
N VAL A 263 4.28 -17.69 -2.73
CA VAL A 263 4.58 -18.80 -1.80
C VAL A 263 5.53 -18.32 -0.71
N THR A 264 6.52 -17.52 -1.08
CA THR A 264 7.40 -16.78 -0.18
C THR A 264 7.44 -15.32 -0.60
N TYR A 265 7.58 -14.42 0.37
CA TYR A 265 7.61 -12.98 0.12
C TYR A 265 8.54 -12.28 1.09
N ALA A 266 9.31 -11.29 0.62
CA ALA A 266 10.26 -10.56 1.45
C ALA A 266 9.64 -9.23 1.91
N ILE A 267 9.88 -8.90 3.16
CA ILE A 267 9.62 -7.57 3.73
C ILE A 267 10.84 -7.21 4.57
N ARG A 268 11.46 -6.07 4.29
CA ARG A 268 12.73 -5.66 4.91
C ARG A 268 13.81 -6.75 4.72
N ASP A 269 14.37 -7.25 5.81
CA ASP A 269 15.44 -8.24 5.87
C ASP A 269 14.93 -9.66 6.19
N SER A 270 13.62 -9.89 6.17
CA SER A 270 12.99 -11.17 6.54
C SER A 270 12.25 -11.78 5.36
N LEU A 271 12.30 -13.11 5.24
CA LEU A 271 11.52 -13.85 4.24
C LEU A 271 10.34 -14.55 4.91
N TYR A 272 9.16 -14.32 4.39
CA TYR A 272 7.91 -14.82 4.93
C TYR A 272 7.42 -15.99 4.05
N ILE A 273 6.81 -16.98 4.69
CA ILE A 273 6.21 -18.15 4.04
C ILE A 273 4.69 -18.02 4.13
N ASN A 274 4.04 -17.97 2.97
CA ASN A 274 2.60 -17.96 2.86
C ASN A 274 2.06 -19.40 2.79
N LEU A 275 1.67 -19.93 3.96
CA LEU A 275 1.42 -21.36 4.11
C LEU A 275 -0.03 -21.78 3.84
N THR A 276 -0.99 -20.92 4.18
CA THR A 276 -2.43 -21.20 4.12
C THR A 276 -3.23 -19.90 4.22
N ASN A 277 -4.44 -19.91 3.66
CA ASN A 277 -5.43 -18.83 3.84
C ASN A 277 -6.41 -19.16 4.97
N ARG A 278 -6.32 -20.34 5.60
CA ARG A 278 -7.24 -20.77 6.65
C ARG A 278 -6.80 -20.22 8.00
N CYS A 279 -7.75 -19.88 8.85
CA CYS A 279 -7.49 -19.49 10.24
C CYS A 279 -8.67 -19.88 11.10
N THR A 280 -8.39 -20.21 12.35
CA THR A 280 -9.38 -20.54 13.38
C THR A 280 -10.03 -19.29 13.99
N ASN A 281 -9.49 -18.10 13.70
CA ASN A 281 -10.08 -16.82 14.08
C ASN A 281 -10.80 -16.14 12.91
N LYS A 282 -11.83 -15.35 13.26
CA LYS A 282 -12.54 -14.45 12.36
C LYS A 282 -12.47 -13.02 12.89
N CYS A 283 -11.25 -12.52 13.10
CA CYS A 283 -11.04 -11.19 13.68
C CYS A 283 -11.59 -10.10 12.75
N GLY A 284 -12.29 -9.11 13.32
CA GLY A 284 -12.84 -7.98 12.55
C GLY A 284 -11.78 -7.07 11.91
N PHE A 285 -10.56 -7.07 12.46
CA PHE A 285 -9.43 -6.26 11.97
C PHE A 285 -8.52 -7.01 10.99
N CYS A 286 -8.78 -8.29 10.71
CA CYS A 286 -7.86 -9.10 9.92
C CYS A 286 -7.85 -8.62 8.47
N VAL A 287 -6.66 -8.37 7.91
CA VAL A 287 -6.49 -7.96 6.50
C VAL A 287 -7.20 -8.90 5.54
N ARG A 288 -7.35 -10.17 5.91
CA ARG A 288 -8.08 -11.18 5.12
C ARG A 288 -9.55 -10.89 4.85
N GLN A 289 -10.13 -10.00 5.65
CA GLN A 289 -11.52 -9.58 5.48
C GLN A 289 -11.64 -8.45 4.45
N THR A 290 -10.52 -7.81 4.08
CA THR A 290 -10.52 -6.54 3.35
C THR A 290 -9.57 -6.50 2.15
N SER A 291 -8.55 -7.34 2.07
CA SER A 291 -7.58 -7.33 0.97
C SER A 291 -6.83 -8.64 0.87
N ASP A 292 -6.61 -9.10 -0.36
CA ASP A 292 -5.76 -10.25 -0.69
C ASP A 292 -4.25 -9.94 -0.65
N TYR A 293 -3.89 -8.69 -0.35
CA TYR A 293 -2.53 -8.21 -0.37
C TYR A 293 -2.03 -7.82 1.02
N VAL A 294 -0.76 -8.11 1.27
CA VAL A 294 0.00 -7.61 2.43
C VAL A 294 1.31 -7.12 1.89
N LYS A 295 1.74 -5.90 2.23
CA LYS A 295 2.92 -5.36 1.57
C LYS A 295 2.66 -4.73 0.21
N GLY A 296 1.62 -5.13 -0.50
CA GLY A 296 1.63 -5.21 -1.98
C GLY A 296 2.13 -6.56 -2.53
N HIS A 297 2.25 -7.60 -1.69
CA HIS A 297 2.36 -8.99 -2.14
C HIS A 297 0.97 -9.62 -2.13
N LYS A 298 0.55 -10.24 -3.24
CA LYS A 298 -0.68 -11.03 -3.28
C LYS A 298 -0.47 -12.29 -2.45
N LEU A 299 -1.24 -12.48 -1.38
CA LEU A 299 -1.14 -13.64 -0.50
C LEU A 299 -2.33 -14.60 -0.63
N SER A 300 -3.50 -14.11 -1.04
CA SER A 300 -4.63 -15.01 -1.31
C SER A 300 -4.33 -15.92 -2.49
N SER A 301 -4.63 -17.21 -2.31
CA SER A 301 -4.33 -18.30 -3.23
C SER A 301 -5.43 -19.36 -3.18
N ASP A 302 -5.86 -19.88 -4.33
CA ASP A 302 -6.82 -20.99 -4.38
C ASP A 302 -6.22 -22.32 -3.93
N THR A 303 -4.89 -22.40 -3.81
CA THR A 303 -4.16 -23.63 -3.46
C THR A 303 -3.18 -23.40 -2.33
N GLU A 304 -2.99 -24.41 -1.49
CA GLU A 304 -1.98 -24.38 -0.43
C GLU A 304 -0.70 -25.07 -0.90
N PRO A 305 0.47 -24.42 -0.81
CA PRO A 305 1.71 -24.97 -1.36
C PRO A 305 2.17 -26.21 -0.58
N SER A 306 2.79 -27.15 -1.28
CA SER A 306 3.49 -28.30 -0.72
C SER A 306 4.80 -27.90 -0.02
N SER A 307 5.37 -28.82 0.77
CA SER A 307 6.68 -28.59 1.39
C SER A 307 7.79 -28.39 0.36
N GLU A 308 7.72 -29.09 -0.77
CA GLU A 308 8.69 -29.03 -1.87
C GLU A 308 8.64 -27.68 -2.57
N GLU A 309 7.43 -27.18 -2.87
CA GLU A 309 7.23 -25.85 -3.45
C GLU A 309 7.76 -24.75 -2.53
N ILE A 310 7.48 -24.83 -1.22
CA ILE A 310 8.00 -23.87 -0.25
C ILE A 310 9.53 -23.92 -0.22
N ILE A 311 10.13 -25.11 -0.10
CA ILE A 311 11.59 -25.27 -0.04
C ILE A 311 12.27 -24.69 -1.29
N ASN A 312 11.71 -24.93 -2.47
CA ASN A 312 12.22 -24.36 -3.72
C ASN A 312 12.10 -22.83 -3.74
N ALA A 313 11.01 -22.28 -3.19
CA ALA A 313 10.76 -20.85 -3.14
C ALA A 313 11.58 -20.10 -2.07
N LEU A 314 12.24 -20.79 -1.13
CA LEU A 314 13.09 -20.14 -0.11
C LEU A 314 14.35 -19.50 -0.71
N GLY A 315 14.86 -20.02 -1.83
CA GLY A 315 16.08 -19.51 -2.45
C GLY A 315 17.28 -19.50 -1.51
N ASP A 316 18.01 -18.38 -1.48
CA ASP A 316 19.18 -18.20 -0.63
C ASP A 316 18.80 -17.66 0.76
N ILE A 317 18.66 -18.59 1.71
CA ILE A 317 18.30 -18.33 3.11
C ILE A 317 19.29 -17.38 3.79
N GLY A 318 20.57 -17.40 3.40
CA GLY A 318 21.62 -16.61 4.05
C GLY A 318 21.47 -15.09 3.88
N LYS A 319 20.62 -14.66 2.93
CA LYS A 319 20.32 -13.24 2.70
C LYS A 319 19.37 -12.64 3.73
N TYR A 320 18.64 -13.49 4.46
CA TYR A 320 17.59 -13.05 5.37
C TYR A 320 18.02 -13.23 6.82
N LYS A 321 17.63 -12.26 7.65
CA LYS A 321 17.83 -12.30 9.09
C LYS A 321 17.08 -13.47 9.74
N GLU A 322 15.88 -13.74 9.22
CA GLU A 322 15.02 -14.84 9.65
C GLU A 322 14.05 -15.25 8.53
N ILE A 323 13.57 -16.49 8.65
CA ILE A 323 12.48 -17.04 7.84
C ILE A 323 11.25 -17.16 8.73
N VAL A 324 10.15 -16.57 8.31
CA VAL A 324 8.95 -16.37 9.12
C VAL A 324 7.80 -17.17 8.55
N PHE A 325 7.30 -18.14 9.31
CA PHE A 325 5.98 -18.73 9.07
C PHE A 325 4.92 -17.71 9.51
N CYS A 326 4.51 -16.89 8.57
CA CYS A 326 3.50 -15.86 8.74
C CYS A 326 2.80 -15.74 7.38
N GLY A 327 1.69 -16.45 7.25
CA GLY A 327 0.90 -16.42 6.02
C GLY A 327 -0.26 -15.45 6.14
N TYR A 328 -1.11 -15.49 5.12
CA TYR A 328 -2.44 -14.88 5.20
C TYR A 328 -3.25 -15.51 6.34
N GLY A 329 -3.10 -16.81 6.60
CA GLY A 329 -3.76 -17.58 7.66
C GLY A 329 -2.85 -18.11 8.78
N GLU A 330 -3.39 -19.04 9.57
CA GLU A 330 -2.79 -19.61 10.78
C GLU A 330 -1.82 -20.77 10.45
N PRO A 331 -0.50 -20.62 10.63
CA PRO A 331 0.47 -21.62 10.18
C PRO A 331 0.34 -22.98 10.88
N THR A 332 -0.10 -23.01 12.14
CA THR A 332 -0.19 -24.27 12.91
C THR A 332 -1.29 -25.22 12.41
N LEU A 333 -2.20 -24.76 11.54
CA LEU A 333 -3.13 -25.64 10.79
C LEU A 333 -2.39 -26.63 9.88
N ARG A 334 -1.15 -26.29 9.49
CA ARG A 334 -0.29 -27.14 8.66
C ARG A 334 1.02 -27.44 9.38
N PHE A 335 0.95 -27.69 10.70
CA PHE A 335 2.13 -27.88 11.55
C PHE A 335 3.09 -28.98 11.05
N GLY A 336 2.59 -30.04 10.42
CA GLY A 336 3.44 -31.05 9.77
C GLY A 336 4.38 -30.46 8.71
N ILE A 337 3.91 -29.52 7.90
CA ILE A 337 4.71 -28.81 6.90
C ILE A 337 5.63 -27.80 7.58
N VAL A 338 5.16 -27.08 8.60
CA VAL A 338 6.00 -26.18 9.41
C VAL A 338 7.23 -26.92 9.90
N LYS A 339 7.08 -28.12 10.50
CA LYS A 339 8.21 -28.94 10.96
C LYS A 339 9.17 -29.33 9.84
N LYS A 340 8.64 -29.82 8.71
CA LYS A 340 9.47 -30.27 7.57
C LYS A 340 10.29 -29.12 6.99
N VAL A 341 9.65 -27.98 6.75
CA VAL A 341 10.30 -26.78 6.19
C VAL A 341 11.25 -26.13 7.21
N ALA A 342 10.86 -26.05 8.48
CA ALA A 342 11.74 -25.54 9.54
C ALA A 342 13.02 -26.37 9.65
N SER A 343 12.90 -27.71 9.64
CA SER A 343 14.07 -28.61 9.63
C SER A 343 15.01 -28.32 8.45
N TYR A 344 14.47 -28.11 7.25
CA TYR A 344 15.26 -27.69 6.10
C TYR A 344 15.97 -26.35 6.34
N ILE A 345 15.26 -25.33 6.83
CA ILE A 345 15.83 -24.01 7.12
C ILE A 345 16.97 -24.11 8.14
N LYS A 346 16.77 -24.86 9.23
CA LYS A 346 17.80 -25.11 10.25
C LYS A 346 19.02 -25.83 9.67
N SER A 347 18.81 -26.81 8.77
CA SER A 347 19.91 -27.50 8.08
C SER A 347 20.77 -26.57 7.21
N LYS A 348 20.23 -25.41 6.83
CA LYS A 348 20.92 -24.34 6.09
C LYS A 348 21.44 -23.21 6.98
N GLY A 349 21.35 -23.36 8.31
CA GLY A 349 21.79 -22.36 9.29
C GLY A 349 20.84 -21.17 9.45
N GLY A 350 19.62 -21.24 8.89
CA GLY A 350 18.63 -20.18 9.02
C GLY A 350 18.00 -20.11 10.41
N LYS A 351 17.42 -18.93 10.71
CA LYS A 351 16.56 -18.72 11.88
C LYS A 351 15.10 -18.84 11.49
N VAL A 352 14.30 -19.46 12.35
CA VAL A 352 12.88 -19.73 12.12
C VAL A 352 12.04 -19.00 13.15
N ARG A 353 11.10 -18.19 12.68
CA ARG A 353 10.03 -17.61 13.48
C ARG A 353 8.67 -18.15 13.06
N VAL A 354 7.79 -18.43 14.02
CA VAL A 354 6.38 -18.76 13.77
C VAL A 354 5.50 -17.66 14.34
N THR A 355 4.72 -16.99 13.48
CA THR A 355 3.66 -16.06 13.90
C THR A 355 2.34 -16.80 13.92
N THR A 356 1.62 -16.74 15.04
CA THR A 356 0.41 -17.55 15.27
C THR A 356 -0.60 -16.79 16.13
N ASN A 357 -1.88 -17.20 16.05
CA ASN A 357 -2.90 -16.82 17.02
C ASN A 357 -2.77 -17.55 18.37
N GLY A 358 -1.88 -18.55 18.47
CA GLY A 358 -1.59 -19.29 19.70
C GLY A 358 -2.48 -20.51 19.93
N GLU A 359 -3.38 -20.84 19.02
CA GLU A 359 -4.33 -21.96 19.17
C GLU A 359 -3.74 -23.31 18.71
N GLY A 360 -2.42 -23.37 18.47
CA GLY A 360 -1.74 -24.51 17.87
C GLY A 360 -2.01 -25.84 18.56
N ASN A 361 -2.13 -25.85 19.90
CA ASN A 361 -2.43 -27.07 20.66
C ASN A 361 -3.86 -27.58 20.40
N LEU A 362 -4.85 -26.68 20.37
CA LEU A 362 -6.24 -27.02 20.04
C LEU A 362 -6.37 -27.49 18.59
N ILE A 363 -5.71 -26.78 17.67
CA ILE A 363 -5.69 -27.11 16.24
C ILE A 363 -5.17 -28.53 16.00
N ASN A 364 -4.13 -28.93 16.75
CA ASN A 364 -3.46 -30.21 16.56
C ASN A 364 -3.92 -31.31 17.53
N GLY A 365 -4.86 -31.00 18.44
CA GLY A 365 -5.43 -31.93 19.42
C GLY A 365 -4.44 -32.44 20.47
N ARG A 366 -3.28 -31.81 20.63
CA ARG A 366 -2.20 -32.20 21.55
C ARG A 366 -1.25 -31.03 21.81
N ASP A 367 -0.39 -31.13 22.81
CA ASP A 367 0.68 -30.15 23.03
C ASP A 367 1.77 -30.29 21.96
N ILE A 368 1.90 -29.28 21.10
CA ILE A 368 2.89 -29.24 20.03
C ILE A 368 4.17 -28.50 20.43
N THR A 369 4.17 -27.81 21.57
CA THR A 369 5.31 -26.96 21.99
C THR A 369 6.62 -27.74 22.17
N PRO A 370 6.65 -29.00 22.67
CA PRO A 370 7.88 -29.78 22.73
C PRO A 370 8.40 -30.17 21.34
N GLU A 371 7.51 -30.33 20.36
CA GLU A 371 7.87 -30.67 18.98
C GLU A 371 8.51 -29.50 18.23
N MET A 372 8.36 -28.26 18.73
CA MET A 372 8.96 -27.06 18.13
C MET A 372 10.42 -26.86 18.56
N LYS A 373 10.85 -27.50 19.65
CA LYS A 373 12.19 -27.35 20.22
C LYS A 373 13.27 -27.73 19.20
N GLY A 374 14.21 -26.80 18.97
CA GLY A 374 15.31 -26.96 18.01
C GLY A 374 14.91 -26.70 16.55
N LEU A 375 13.62 -26.60 16.24
CA LEU A 375 13.10 -26.25 14.91
C LEU A 375 12.72 -24.76 14.81
N VAL A 376 12.18 -24.20 15.89
CA VAL A 376 11.69 -22.82 15.95
C VAL A 376 12.52 -22.05 16.97
N ASP A 377 13.12 -20.94 16.53
CA ASP A 377 13.92 -20.06 17.38
C ASP A 377 13.03 -19.07 18.13
N ARG A 378 11.95 -18.59 17.49
CA ARG A 378 11.02 -17.61 18.04
C ARG A 378 9.57 -17.87 17.68
N VAL A 379 8.66 -17.62 18.62
CA VAL A 379 7.21 -17.63 18.40
C VAL A 379 6.63 -16.25 18.71
N ALA A 380 5.88 -15.69 17.77
CA ALA A 380 5.13 -14.45 17.95
C ALA A 380 3.63 -14.78 18.06
N VAL A 381 3.05 -14.59 19.24
CA VAL A 381 1.64 -14.90 19.52
C VAL A 381 0.80 -13.62 19.46
N SER A 382 -0.21 -13.60 18.60
CA SER A 382 -1.17 -12.49 18.49
C SER A 382 -2.27 -12.61 19.54
N LEU A 383 -1.99 -12.17 20.77
CA LEU A 383 -2.93 -12.27 21.89
C LEU A 383 -4.10 -11.30 21.74
N ASN A 384 -3.84 -10.03 21.37
CA ASN A 384 -4.83 -8.98 21.08
C ASN A 384 -5.91 -8.69 22.15
N ALA A 385 -5.91 -9.35 23.31
CA ALA A 385 -6.86 -9.11 24.39
C ALA A 385 -6.29 -9.58 25.75
N PRO A 386 -6.59 -8.87 26.85
CA PRO A 386 -6.09 -9.22 28.19
C PRO A 386 -6.92 -10.30 28.89
N ASP A 387 -8.10 -10.66 28.37
CA ASP A 387 -9.00 -11.65 28.94
C ASP A 387 -9.81 -12.38 27.86
N GLU A 388 -10.46 -13.46 28.29
CA GLU A 388 -11.23 -14.36 27.42
C GLU A 388 -12.43 -13.69 26.75
N ALA A 389 -13.14 -12.82 27.48
CA ALA A 389 -14.32 -12.14 26.96
C ALA A 389 -13.93 -11.19 25.83
N ALA A 390 -12.90 -10.36 26.07
CA ALA A 390 -12.34 -9.46 25.08
C ALA A 390 -11.74 -10.21 23.88
N TYR A 391 -11.06 -11.34 24.10
CA TYR A 391 -10.53 -12.17 23.01
C TYR A 391 -11.66 -12.75 22.16
N THR A 392 -12.71 -13.27 22.78
CA THR A 392 -13.84 -13.89 22.09
C THR A 392 -14.62 -12.86 21.27
N GLU A 393 -14.87 -11.68 21.83
CA GLU A 393 -15.48 -10.55 21.14
C GLU A 393 -14.70 -10.17 19.87
N LEU A 394 -13.38 -10.03 20.03
CA LEU A 394 -12.51 -9.43 19.02
C LEU A 394 -12.05 -10.43 17.95
N CYS A 395 -11.57 -11.61 18.36
CA CYS A 395 -10.94 -12.61 17.50
C CYS A 395 -11.94 -13.67 17.00
N LYS A 396 -13.06 -13.87 17.70
CA LYS A 396 -14.13 -14.81 17.35
C LYS A 396 -13.59 -16.22 17.00
N PRO A 397 -12.90 -16.88 17.96
CA PRO A 397 -12.26 -18.16 17.72
C PRO A 397 -13.29 -19.28 17.50
N VAL A 398 -13.04 -20.20 16.57
CA VAL A 398 -13.92 -21.37 16.34
C VAL A 398 -13.99 -22.31 17.54
N PHE A 399 -13.04 -22.24 18.47
CA PHE A 399 -13.00 -23.08 19.67
C PHE A 399 -13.78 -22.50 20.86
N GLY A 400 -14.36 -21.30 20.73
CA GLY A 400 -15.10 -20.60 21.78
C GLY A 400 -14.25 -20.41 23.05
N ASP A 401 -14.88 -20.58 24.21
CA ASP A 401 -14.31 -20.35 25.56
C ASP A 401 -13.04 -21.19 25.83
N ARG A 402 -12.80 -22.26 25.07
CA ARG A 402 -11.55 -23.06 25.22
C ARG A 402 -10.31 -22.37 24.66
N ALA A 403 -10.48 -21.38 23.77
CA ALA A 403 -9.38 -20.78 23.03
C ALA A 403 -8.40 -20.04 23.94
N TYR A 404 -8.90 -19.12 24.77
CA TYR A 404 -8.04 -18.20 25.52
C TYR A 404 -7.12 -18.92 26.50
N GLY A 405 -7.68 -19.83 27.31
CA GLY A 405 -6.88 -20.67 28.22
C GLY A 405 -5.84 -21.52 27.48
N SER A 406 -6.19 -22.06 26.31
CA SER A 406 -5.23 -22.83 25.50
C SER A 406 -4.10 -21.95 24.93
N ILE A 407 -4.38 -20.71 24.57
CA ILE A 407 -3.36 -19.77 24.07
C ILE A 407 -2.34 -19.47 25.17
N LEU A 408 -2.80 -19.20 26.39
CA LEU A 408 -1.91 -18.99 27.54
C LEU A 408 -1.08 -20.24 27.84
N GLY A 409 -1.70 -21.43 27.78
CA GLY A 409 -0.99 -22.70 27.90
C GLY A 409 0.07 -22.92 26.81
N PHE A 410 -0.24 -22.56 25.56
CA PHE A 410 0.69 -22.65 24.44
C PHE A 410 1.87 -21.68 24.58
N ILE A 411 1.63 -20.44 25.01
CA ILE A 411 2.67 -19.45 25.33
C ILE A 411 3.61 -20.03 26.39
N LYS A 412 3.04 -20.52 27.49
CA LYS A 412 3.82 -21.09 28.59
C LYS A 412 4.63 -22.30 28.15
N GLY A 413 4.03 -23.21 27.38
CA GLY A 413 4.72 -24.38 26.82
C GLY A 413 5.90 -24.00 25.91
N CYS A 414 5.77 -22.96 25.07
CA CYS A 414 6.89 -22.45 24.26
C CYS A 414 8.03 -21.91 25.13
N VAL A 415 7.73 -21.13 26.17
CA VAL A 415 8.73 -20.61 27.11
C VAL A 415 9.44 -21.76 27.82
N ASP A 416 8.69 -22.75 28.31
CA ASP A 416 9.24 -23.93 29.01
C ASP A 416 10.08 -24.82 28.08
N ALA A 417 9.78 -24.83 26.78
CA ALA A 417 10.59 -25.50 25.76
C ALA A 417 11.89 -24.74 25.42
N GLY A 418 12.08 -23.53 25.96
CA GLY A 418 13.25 -22.67 25.73
C GLY A 418 13.20 -21.88 24.42
N ILE A 419 12.00 -21.64 23.89
CA ILE A 419 11.79 -20.88 22.65
C ILE A 419 11.58 -19.40 23.02
N GLU A 420 12.15 -18.47 22.25
CA GLU A 420 11.87 -17.04 22.44
C GLU A 420 10.39 -16.76 22.14
N VAL A 421 9.65 -16.19 23.09
CA VAL A 421 8.25 -15.82 22.88
C VAL A 421 8.10 -14.30 22.88
N GLU A 422 7.40 -13.79 21.87
CA GLU A 422 6.89 -12.42 21.81
C GLU A 422 5.37 -12.46 21.79
N ILE A 423 4.74 -11.82 22.77
CA ILE A 423 3.31 -11.54 22.73
C ILE A 423 3.08 -10.22 22.00
N THR A 424 2.12 -10.23 21.08
CA THR A 424 1.75 -9.05 20.31
C THR A 424 0.28 -8.69 20.49
N CYS A 425 -0.02 -7.40 20.43
CA CYS A 425 -1.38 -6.87 20.37
C CYS A 425 -1.45 -5.72 19.37
N LEU A 426 -2.65 -5.40 18.88
CA LEU A 426 -2.88 -4.18 18.12
C LEU A 426 -3.11 -3.00 19.07
N ASP A 427 -2.71 -1.80 18.68
CA ASP A 427 -2.95 -0.55 19.39
C ASP A 427 -4.45 -0.19 19.48
N MET A 428 -5.23 -0.56 18.47
CA MET A 428 -6.67 -0.30 18.37
C MET A 428 -7.53 -0.87 19.52
N ILE A 429 -6.97 -1.74 20.37
CA ILE A 429 -7.72 -2.35 21.48
C ILE A 429 -7.82 -1.42 22.70
N GLY A 430 -7.17 -0.26 22.66
CA GLY A 430 -7.18 0.74 23.73
C GLY A 430 -6.10 0.49 24.79
N ASP A 431 -5.57 1.59 25.34
CA ASP A 431 -4.37 1.59 26.19
C ASP A 431 -4.47 0.66 27.40
N GLU A 432 -5.63 0.57 28.05
CA GLU A 432 -5.84 -0.33 29.19
C GLU A 432 -5.73 -1.80 28.80
N ARG A 433 -6.32 -2.20 27.65
CA ARG A 433 -6.24 -3.58 27.16
C ARG A 433 -4.83 -3.92 26.68
N VAL A 434 -4.14 -2.97 26.03
CA VAL A 434 -2.72 -3.09 25.66
C VAL A 434 -1.86 -3.31 26.90
N LYS A 435 -2.08 -2.53 27.96
CA LYS A 435 -1.37 -2.68 29.23
C LYS A 435 -1.61 -4.06 29.85
N GLY A 436 -2.85 -4.55 29.85
CA GLY A 436 -3.16 -5.89 30.33
C GLY A 436 -2.44 -6.99 29.55
N CYS A 437 -2.34 -6.88 28.22
CA CYS A 437 -1.56 -7.81 27.40
C CYS A 437 -0.07 -7.79 27.75
N ARG A 438 0.49 -6.61 28.04
CA ARG A 438 1.90 -6.46 28.48
C ARG A 438 2.15 -7.14 29.82
N GLU A 439 1.25 -6.95 30.79
CA GLU A 439 1.35 -7.62 32.10
C GLU A 439 1.29 -9.15 31.97
N ILE A 440 0.51 -9.67 31.03
CA ILE A 440 0.48 -11.11 30.72
C ILE A 440 1.83 -11.57 30.16
N ALA A 441 2.42 -10.83 29.23
CA ALA A 441 3.73 -11.15 28.67
C ALA A 441 4.81 -11.23 29.76
N GLU A 442 4.86 -10.25 30.65
CA GLU A 442 5.78 -10.22 31.79
C GLU A 442 5.58 -11.43 32.71
N LYS A 443 4.34 -11.76 33.08
CA LYS A 443 4.02 -12.93 33.92
C LYS A 443 4.42 -14.25 33.28
N MET A 444 4.35 -14.34 31.95
CA MET A 444 4.69 -15.54 31.19
C MET A 444 6.18 -15.66 30.88
N GLY A 445 7.00 -14.64 31.16
CA GLY A 445 8.41 -14.59 30.77
C GLY A 445 8.61 -14.38 29.26
N ALA A 446 7.65 -13.73 28.60
CA ALA A 446 7.69 -13.39 27.17
C ALA A 446 7.99 -11.91 26.97
N SER A 447 8.55 -11.56 25.81
CA SER A 447 8.64 -10.16 25.38
C SER A 447 7.29 -9.65 24.89
N PHE A 448 7.12 -8.32 24.84
CA PHE A 448 5.88 -7.69 24.40
C PHE A 448 6.14 -6.69 23.28
N ARG A 449 5.33 -6.73 22.22
CA ARG A 449 5.34 -5.73 21.14
C ARG A 449 3.92 -5.31 20.76
N MET A 450 3.66 -4.02 20.84
CA MET A 450 2.46 -3.41 20.28
C MET A 450 2.63 -3.23 18.78
N ARG A 451 1.57 -3.48 18.01
CA ARG A 451 1.50 -3.30 16.56
C ARG A 451 0.50 -2.21 16.23
N HIS A 452 0.80 -1.38 15.24
CA HIS A 452 -0.11 -0.35 14.77
C HIS A 452 -0.94 -0.87 13.60
N LEU A 453 -2.27 -0.79 13.70
CA LEU A 453 -3.15 -1.23 12.63
C LEU A 453 -2.87 -0.42 11.35
N GLY A 454 -2.47 -1.11 10.28
CA GLY A 454 -2.15 -0.48 9.00
C GLY A 454 -0.72 0.07 8.84
N ALA A 455 0.14 0.01 9.87
CA ALA A 455 1.56 0.33 9.71
C ALA A 455 2.40 -0.92 9.39
N GLU A 456 2.01 -2.09 9.88
CA GLU A 456 2.78 -3.34 9.73
C GLU A 456 1.85 -4.53 9.50
N GLY A 457 1.85 -5.02 8.26
CA GLY A 457 1.42 -6.37 7.90
C GLY A 457 2.64 -7.26 7.72
#